data_AF-A0A7I9YUE3-F1
#
_entry.id   AF-A0A7I9YUE3-F1
#
_cell.length_a   1.000
_cell.length_b   1.000
_cell.length_c   1.000
_cell.angle_alpha   90.00
_cell.angle_beta   90.00
_cell.angle_gamma   90.00
#
_symmetry.space_group_name_H-M   'P 1'
#
loop_
_entity.id
_entity.type
_entity.pdbx_description
1 polymer ?
#
loop_
_entity_poly.entity_id
_entity_poly.type
_entity_poly.pdbx_seq_one_letter_code
_entity_poly.pdbx_strand_id
1 'polypeptide(L)'
;MLERRAENARGTGLEMNFTILPPEINSALIFGGAGTGSILEAAASWETLASELDSAARAFASVTTALAGNSWQGPASAAMVDVAGHYLHWLVASGTQAQQFANEARMVAAAFEATMAATVDPAAVLANRARFLSLVTSNLLGFNGPAIALAEAEYEQMWAQDVAAMFDYYIGASAAVSALAPFPPIIQNLAGGAAATSPIADGAFSNPPGRASIFNLGLANFGTGNLGFGSIGNWNVGAGNVGVLNVGFGNLGDFNLGSGNVGGFNLGSGNLGSYNFGPGNLGSFNVGFGNLGDYNFGLGNAGVGNIGFGNTGSNNIGFGLTGDNQVGFGGWNSGSGNVGLFNSGTGNVGFFNSGEGTGVLVTRGV
;
A
#
# COMPACT_ATOMS: atom_id res chain seq x y z
N MET A 1 29.80 25.53 -18.76
CA MET A 1 28.66 24.58 -18.89
C MET A 1 28.64 23.59 -17.72
N LEU A 2 29.00 24.06 -16.51
CA LEU A 2 29.20 23.24 -15.30
C LEU A 2 28.41 23.75 -14.09
N GLU A 3 27.60 24.80 -14.21
CA GLU A 3 26.86 25.39 -13.08
C GLU A 3 25.34 25.18 -13.14
N ARG A 4 24.82 24.39 -14.09
CA ARG A 4 23.37 24.12 -14.20
C ARG A 4 22.93 22.71 -13.78
N ARG A 5 23.75 21.99 -13.00
CA ARG A 5 23.40 20.63 -12.53
C ARG A 5 23.27 20.48 -11.01
N ALA A 6 23.45 21.55 -10.23
CA ALA A 6 23.35 21.50 -8.77
C ALA A 6 21.98 21.97 -8.20
N GLU A 7 21.10 22.55 -9.02
CA GLU A 7 19.82 23.13 -8.53
C GLU A 7 18.63 22.16 -8.47
N ASN A 8 18.77 20.90 -8.89
CA ASN A 8 17.63 19.96 -8.92
C ASN A 8 17.54 19.01 -7.71
N ALA A 9 18.17 19.35 -6.58
CA ALA A 9 18.21 18.50 -5.38
C ALA A 9 17.21 18.91 -4.28
N ARG A 10 16.15 19.68 -4.60
CA ARG A 10 15.09 20.01 -3.63
C ARG A 10 13.70 19.90 -4.25
N GLY A 11 13.08 18.75 -4.03
CA GLY A 11 11.65 18.54 -4.26
C GLY A 11 11.39 17.53 -5.37
N THR A 12 10.53 16.54 -5.06
CA THR A 12 10.21 15.31 -5.80
C THR A 12 11.18 14.16 -5.52
N GLY A 13 10.62 13.01 -5.12
CA GLY A 13 11.37 11.78 -4.89
C GLY A 13 11.98 11.27 -6.19
N LEU A 14 13.18 11.74 -6.49
CA LEU A 14 14.04 11.15 -7.50
C LEU A 14 14.57 9.85 -6.90
N GLU A 15 14.13 8.71 -7.43
CA GLU A 15 14.92 7.48 -7.34
C GLU A 15 16.38 7.84 -7.66
N MET A 16 17.31 7.58 -6.74
CA MET A 16 18.73 7.74 -7.04
C MET A 16 19.07 6.77 -8.16
N ASN A 17 19.23 7.30 -9.38
CA ASN A 17 19.57 6.50 -10.53
C ASN A 17 21.10 6.33 -10.62
N PHE A 18 21.62 5.32 -9.93
CA PHE A 18 23.05 5.02 -9.89
C PHE A 18 23.64 4.62 -11.26
N THR A 19 22.79 4.26 -12.23
CA THR A 19 23.22 3.86 -13.59
C THR A 19 23.79 4.99 -14.42
N ILE A 20 23.49 6.25 -14.08
CA ILE A 20 24.01 7.43 -14.78
C ILE A 20 25.14 8.14 -14.03
N LEU A 21 25.50 7.65 -12.84
CA LEU A 21 26.59 8.20 -12.04
C LEU A 21 27.91 7.53 -12.45
N PRO A 22 28.98 8.30 -12.63
CA PRO A 22 30.29 7.74 -12.96
C PRO A 22 30.87 6.98 -11.74
N PRO A 23 31.83 6.07 -11.95
CA PRO A 23 32.43 5.26 -10.89
C PRO A 23 33.04 6.09 -9.76
N GLU A 24 33.59 7.28 -10.04
CA GLU A 24 34.09 8.19 -9.00
C GLU A 24 33.03 8.56 -7.96
N ILE A 25 31.76 8.68 -8.38
CA ILE A 25 30.66 9.06 -7.51
C ILE A 25 30.09 7.82 -6.81
N ASN A 26 29.83 6.73 -7.53
CA ASN A 26 29.29 5.51 -6.93
C ASN A 26 30.25 4.93 -5.87
N SER A 27 31.55 4.84 -6.20
CA SER A 27 32.59 4.45 -5.26
C SER A 27 32.65 5.42 -4.06
N ALA A 28 32.71 6.74 -4.28
CA ALA A 28 32.79 7.68 -3.15
C ALA A 28 31.58 7.63 -2.21
N LEU A 29 30.38 7.38 -2.74
CA LEU A 29 29.15 7.30 -1.94
C LEU A 29 29.15 6.07 -1.01
N ILE A 30 29.59 4.90 -1.49
CA ILE A 30 29.58 3.69 -0.65
C ILE A 30 30.70 3.71 0.40
N PHE A 31 31.88 4.24 0.06
CA PHE A 31 33.03 4.28 0.98
C PHE A 31 33.03 5.48 1.95
N GLY A 32 32.24 6.52 1.69
CA GLY A 32 32.24 7.76 2.48
C GLY A 32 31.40 7.74 3.77
N GLY A 33 30.66 6.65 4.04
CA GLY A 33 29.72 6.54 5.15
C GLY A 33 30.33 6.15 6.49
N ALA A 34 29.53 6.23 7.56
CA ALA A 34 29.92 5.79 8.91
C ALA A 34 29.95 4.25 9.10
N GLY A 35 29.65 3.49 8.04
CA GLY A 35 29.59 2.02 8.06
C GLY A 35 28.34 1.46 8.73
N THR A 36 28.40 0.15 9.05
CA THR A 36 27.27 -0.65 9.54
C THR A 36 27.11 -0.70 11.06
N GLY A 37 27.98 -0.02 11.81
CA GLY A 37 28.01 -0.13 13.28
C GLY A 37 26.67 0.19 13.95
N SER A 38 26.05 1.32 13.60
CA SER A 38 24.78 1.75 14.22
C SER A 38 23.60 0.82 13.93
N ILE A 39 23.52 0.24 12.73
CA ILE A 39 22.45 -0.69 12.36
C ILE A 39 22.64 -2.06 13.04
N LEU A 40 23.89 -2.50 13.24
CA LEU A 40 24.20 -3.72 13.99
C LEU A 40 23.92 -3.56 15.49
N GLU A 41 24.20 -2.40 16.08
CA GLU A 41 23.81 -2.08 17.47
C GLU A 41 22.29 -2.03 17.63
N ALA A 42 21.58 -1.44 16.67
CA ALA A 42 20.12 -1.46 16.64
C ALA A 42 19.58 -2.89 16.55
N ALA A 43 20.18 -3.74 15.71
CA ALA A 43 19.80 -5.15 15.61
C ALA A 43 19.95 -5.91 16.94
N ALA A 44 21.08 -5.70 17.65
CA ALA A 44 21.28 -6.30 18.97
C ALA A 44 20.26 -5.81 20.01
N SER A 45 19.87 -4.53 19.93
CA SER A 45 18.84 -3.96 20.80
C SER A 45 17.46 -4.58 20.54
N TRP A 46 17.11 -4.79 19.28
CA TRP A 46 15.86 -5.47 18.88
C TRP A 46 15.82 -6.95 19.32
N GLU A 47 16.93 -7.66 19.22
CA GLU A 47 17.05 -9.04 19.71
C GLU A 47 16.91 -9.12 21.23
N THR A 48 17.49 -8.16 21.96
CA THR A 48 17.30 -8.04 23.40
C THR A 48 15.82 -7.83 23.74
N LEU A 49 15.13 -6.92 23.04
CA LEU A 49 13.70 -6.70 23.23
C LEU A 49 12.87 -7.96 22.95
N ALA A 50 13.21 -8.72 21.91
CA ALA A 50 12.52 -9.98 21.60
C ALA A 50 12.63 -10.99 22.76
N SER A 51 13.82 -11.14 23.35
CA SER A 51 14.06 -11.99 24.52
C SER A 51 13.28 -11.54 25.76
N GLU A 52 13.21 -10.23 26.01
CA GLU A 52 12.42 -9.66 27.11
C GLU A 52 10.91 -9.91 26.92
N LEU A 53 10.40 -9.76 25.69
CA LEU A 53 9.00 -10.02 25.36
C LEU A 53 8.62 -11.51 25.49
N ASP A 54 9.51 -12.44 25.09
CA ASP A 54 9.30 -13.88 25.32
C ASP A 54 9.31 -14.22 26.82
N SER A 55 10.25 -13.64 27.57
CA SER A 55 10.33 -13.82 29.03
C SER A 55 9.06 -13.31 29.73
N ALA A 56 8.57 -12.13 29.31
CA ALA A 56 7.32 -11.55 29.80
C ALA A 56 6.10 -12.42 29.45
N ALA A 57 6.03 -12.94 28.22
CA ALA A 57 4.97 -13.85 27.80
C ALA A 57 4.93 -15.14 28.65
N ARG A 58 6.09 -15.77 28.89
CA ARG A 58 6.19 -16.97 29.74
C ARG A 58 5.79 -16.69 31.19
N ALA A 59 6.24 -15.57 31.74
CA ALA A 59 5.88 -15.16 33.09
C ALA A 59 4.37 -14.91 33.22
N PHE A 60 3.77 -14.21 32.25
CA PHE A 60 2.33 -13.95 32.20
C PHE A 60 1.53 -15.25 32.09
N ALA A 61 1.91 -16.15 31.19
CA ALA A 61 1.26 -17.45 31.03
C ALA A 61 1.33 -18.31 32.30
N SER A 62 2.49 -18.30 33.00
CA SER A 62 2.68 -19.02 34.26
C SER A 62 1.74 -18.50 35.36
N VAL A 63 1.61 -17.17 35.50
CA VAL A 63 0.72 -16.56 36.51
C VAL A 63 -0.74 -16.86 36.19
N THR A 64 -1.17 -16.69 34.93
CA THR A 64 -2.56 -16.96 34.52
C THR A 64 -2.91 -18.44 34.73
N THR A 65 -2.01 -19.36 34.38
CA THR A 65 -2.21 -20.80 34.57
C THR A 65 -2.27 -21.18 36.05
N ALA A 66 -1.37 -20.63 36.88
CA ALA A 66 -1.39 -20.87 38.32
C ALA A 66 -2.68 -20.35 38.97
N LEU A 67 -3.18 -19.18 38.55
CA LEU A 67 -4.41 -18.60 39.09
C LEU A 67 -5.64 -19.45 38.71
N ALA A 68 -5.76 -19.82 37.42
CA ALA A 68 -6.88 -20.60 36.90
C ALA A 68 -6.87 -22.07 37.35
N GLY A 69 -5.68 -22.63 37.63
CA GLY A 69 -5.51 -24.01 38.07
C GLY A 69 -5.74 -24.25 39.57
N ASN A 70 -5.82 -23.18 40.38
CA ASN A 70 -5.97 -23.26 41.83
C ASN A 70 -7.38 -22.87 42.28
N SER A 71 -7.53 -21.88 43.16
CA SER A 71 -8.80 -21.54 43.83
C SER A 71 -9.77 -20.73 42.96
N TRP A 72 -9.32 -20.16 41.85
CA TRP A 72 -10.16 -19.35 40.97
C TRP A 72 -10.65 -20.16 39.77
N GLN A 73 -11.72 -20.93 39.98
CA GLN A 73 -12.33 -21.79 38.97
C GLN A 73 -13.79 -21.39 38.71
N GLY A 74 -14.29 -21.74 37.53
CA GLY A 74 -15.68 -21.49 37.10
C GLY A 74 -15.79 -20.57 35.88
N PRO A 75 -17.03 -20.29 35.41
CA PRO A 75 -17.26 -19.61 34.13
C PRO A 75 -16.63 -18.21 34.01
N ALA A 76 -16.59 -17.46 35.11
CA ALA A 76 -15.96 -16.14 35.13
C ALA A 76 -14.43 -16.20 35.02
N SER A 77 -13.80 -17.20 35.65
CA SER A 77 -12.36 -17.47 35.53
C SER A 77 -12.01 -17.88 34.11
N ALA A 78 -12.79 -18.79 33.51
CA ALA A 78 -12.61 -19.21 32.11
C ALA A 78 -12.71 -18.02 31.12
N ALA A 79 -13.70 -17.13 31.31
CA ALA A 79 -13.83 -15.93 30.48
C ALA A 79 -12.64 -14.97 30.62
N MET A 80 -12.09 -14.81 31.83
CA MET A 80 -10.90 -13.98 32.02
C MET A 80 -9.61 -14.64 31.49
N VAL A 81 -9.50 -15.96 31.53
CA VAL A 81 -8.37 -16.68 30.91
C VAL A 81 -8.38 -16.52 29.40
N ASP A 82 -9.55 -16.58 28.76
CA ASP A 82 -9.71 -16.33 27.32
C ASP A 82 -9.23 -14.92 26.94
N VAL A 83 -9.71 -13.94 27.70
CA VAL A 83 -9.29 -12.54 27.59
C VAL A 83 -7.78 -12.35 27.78
N ALA A 84 -7.18 -13.00 28.79
CA ALA A 84 -5.74 -13.00 29.02
C ALA A 84 -4.96 -13.66 27.87
N GLY A 85 -5.55 -14.67 27.21
CA GLY A 85 -4.99 -15.33 26.03
C GLY A 85 -4.74 -14.36 24.88
N HIS A 86 -5.63 -13.38 24.66
CA HIS A 86 -5.43 -12.36 23.62
C HIS A 86 -4.20 -11.48 23.88
N TYR A 87 -3.96 -11.08 25.13
CA TYR A 87 -2.78 -10.29 25.50
C TYR A 87 -1.49 -11.11 25.39
N LEU A 88 -1.52 -12.38 25.82
CA LEU A 88 -0.40 -13.30 25.65
C LEU A 88 -0.03 -13.48 24.17
N HIS A 89 -1.02 -13.63 23.30
CA HIS A 89 -0.80 -13.72 21.86
C HIS A 89 -0.16 -12.44 21.31
N TRP A 90 -0.62 -11.26 21.73
CA TRP A 90 0.00 -9.98 21.36
C TRP A 90 1.48 -9.88 21.80
N LEU A 91 1.81 -10.32 23.02
CA LEU A 91 3.19 -10.31 23.52
C LEU A 91 4.11 -11.21 22.67
N VAL A 92 3.68 -12.44 22.39
CA VAL A 92 4.46 -13.40 21.58
C VAL A 92 4.63 -12.90 20.14
N ALA A 93 3.58 -12.35 19.54
CA ALA A 93 3.63 -11.76 18.20
C ALA A 93 4.59 -10.57 18.15
N SER A 94 4.53 -9.68 19.13
CA SER A 94 5.44 -8.53 19.24
C SER A 94 6.90 -8.96 19.42
N GLY A 95 7.16 -10.01 20.21
CA GLY A 95 8.51 -10.57 20.37
C GLY A 95 9.06 -11.18 19.08
N THR A 96 8.24 -11.96 18.37
CA THR A 96 8.61 -12.53 17.06
C THR A 96 8.97 -11.44 16.05
N GLN A 97 8.21 -10.36 16.07
CA GLN A 97 8.44 -9.22 15.20
C GLN A 97 9.70 -8.44 15.53
N ALA A 98 9.97 -8.19 16.82
CA ALA A 98 11.23 -7.61 17.26
C ALA A 98 12.44 -8.45 16.78
N GLN A 99 12.34 -9.78 16.86
CA GLN A 99 13.38 -10.67 16.32
C GLN A 99 13.54 -10.55 14.80
N GLN A 100 12.43 -10.40 14.07
CA GLN A 100 12.47 -10.18 12.62
C GLN A 100 13.18 -8.86 12.27
N PHE A 101 12.88 -7.77 13.00
CA PHE A 101 13.61 -6.50 12.84
C PHE A 101 15.11 -6.66 13.04
N ALA A 102 15.54 -7.42 14.05
CA ALA A 102 16.96 -7.70 14.27
C ALA A 102 17.61 -8.43 13.09
N ASN A 103 16.93 -9.44 12.53
CA ASN A 103 17.44 -10.23 11.42
C ASN A 103 17.54 -9.40 10.13
N GLU A 104 16.50 -8.63 9.79
CA GLU A 104 16.50 -7.81 8.58
C GLU A 104 17.52 -6.67 8.65
N ALA A 105 17.71 -6.07 9.83
CA ALA A 105 18.77 -5.07 10.04
C ALA A 105 20.17 -5.65 9.78
N ARG A 106 20.44 -6.89 10.18
CA ARG A 106 21.70 -7.60 9.87
C ARG A 106 21.83 -7.92 8.39
N MET A 107 20.73 -8.25 7.71
CA MET A 107 20.72 -8.48 6.26
C MET A 107 21.04 -7.21 5.47
N VAL A 108 20.48 -6.06 5.87
CA VAL A 108 20.82 -4.76 5.27
C VAL A 108 22.31 -4.43 5.49
N ALA A 109 22.83 -4.67 6.70
CA ALA A 109 24.25 -4.49 6.98
C ALA A 109 25.13 -5.40 6.10
N ALA A 110 24.77 -6.67 5.95
CA ALA A 110 25.48 -7.62 5.09
C ALA A 110 25.43 -7.21 3.61
N ALA A 111 24.30 -6.70 3.13
CA ALA A 111 24.16 -6.18 1.78
C ALA A 111 25.08 -4.97 1.55
N PHE A 112 25.17 -4.05 2.52
CA PHE A 112 26.09 -2.92 2.44
C PHE A 112 27.56 -3.37 2.36
N GLU A 113 28.00 -4.27 3.24
CA GLU A 113 29.38 -4.76 3.24
C GLU A 113 29.72 -5.53 1.95
N ALA A 114 28.80 -6.35 1.45
CA ALA A 114 28.96 -7.06 0.18
C ALA A 114 29.08 -6.08 -1.01
N THR A 115 28.30 -5.00 -0.97
CA THR A 115 28.34 -3.94 -1.98
C THR A 115 29.66 -3.18 -1.93
N MET A 116 30.12 -2.80 -0.73
CA MET A 116 31.41 -2.14 -0.56
C MET A 116 32.56 -3.02 -1.04
N ALA A 117 32.50 -4.33 -0.81
CA ALA A 117 33.50 -5.28 -1.31
C ALA A 117 33.45 -5.50 -2.84
N ALA A 118 32.27 -5.37 -3.45
CA ALA A 118 32.08 -5.54 -4.90
C ALA A 118 32.33 -4.24 -5.69
N THR A 119 32.18 -3.07 -5.06
CA THR A 119 32.42 -1.76 -5.67
C THR A 119 33.91 -1.55 -5.89
N VAL A 120 34.27 -0.85 -6.96
CA VAL A 120 35.66 -0.54 -7.27
C VAL A 120 36.23 0.40 -6.19
N ASP A 121 37.49 0.16 -5.82
CA ASP A 121 38.18 1.04 -4.89
C ASP A 121 38.41 2.42 -5.53
N PRO A 122 38.08 3.55 -4.85
CA PRO A 122 38.30 4.89 -5.38
C PRO A 122 39.73 5.17 -5.88
N ALA A 123 40.74 4.53 -5.28
CA ALA A 123 42.14 4.66 -5.69
C ALA A 123 42.40 3.99 -7.05
N ALA A 124 41.70 2.89 -7.38
CA ALA A 124 41.82 2.24 -8.68
C ALA A 124 41.22 3.13 -9.79
N VAL A 125 40.08 3.76 -9.53
CA VAL A 125 39.47 4.73 -10.46
C VAL A 125 40.43 5.91 -10.69
N LEU A 126 41.01 6.46 -9.62
CA LEU A 126 41.98 7.56 -9.72
C LEU A 126 43.24 7.16 -10.50
N ALA A 127 43.77 5.95 -10.27
CA ALA A 127 44.94 5.45 -10.97
C ALA A 127 44.70 5.32 -12.48
N ASN A 128 43.53 4.81 -12.88
CA ASN A 128 43.14 4.75 -14.29
C ASN A 128 43.07 6.16 -14.92
N ARG A 129 42.40 7.12 -14.26
CA ARG A 129 42.29 8.49 -14.77
C ARG A 129 43.64 9.18 -14.90
N ALA A 130 44.55 8.98 -13.93
CA ALA A 130 45.91 9.51 -13.98
C ALA A 130 46.72 8.92 -15.15
N ARG A 131 46.61 7.60 -15.36
CA ARG A 131 47.24 6.90 -16.50
C ARG A 131 46.69 7.41 -17.83
N PHE A 132 45.37 7.57 -17.96
CA PHE A 132 44.71 8.10 -19.16
C PHE A 132 45.26 9.49 -19.51
N LEU A 133 45.31 10.41 -18.54
CA LEU A 133 45.85 11.76 -18.76
C LEU A 133 47.32 11.72 -19.19
N SER A 134 48.16 10.88 -18.58
CA SER A 134 49.56 10.71 -18.98
C SER A 134 49.72 10.18 -20.41
N LEU A 135 48.85 9.27 -20.85
CA LEU A 135 48.87 8.72 -22.20
C LEU A 135 48.44 9.75 -23.24
N VAL A 136 47.39 10.54 -22.94
CA VAL A 136 46.89 11.61 -23.81
C VAL A 136 47.94 12.72 -23.97
N THR A 137 48.57 13.17 -22.88
CA THR A 137 49.56 14.25 -22.93
C THR A 137 50.83 13.86 -23.68
N SER A 138 51.17 12.57 -23.74
CA SER A 138 52.31 12.05 -24.50
C SER A 138 51.94 11.59 -25.92
N ASN A 139 50.68 11.70 -26.35
CA ASN A 139 50.19 11.18 -27.63
C ASN A 139 50.41 12.12 -28.84
N LEU A 140 51.55 12.81 -28.91
CA LEU A 140 51.80 13.83 -29.96
C LEU A 140 51.71 13.27 -31.39
N LEU A 141 52.10 12.00 -31.57
CA LEU A 141 52.16 11.32 -32.87
C LEU A 141 51.08 10.23 -33.04
N GLY A 142 50.16 10.09 -32.09
CA GLY A 142 49.09 9.07 -32.17
C GLY A 142 49.48 7.66 -31.73
N PHE A 143 50.75 7.39 -31.38
CA PHE A 143 51.22 6.05 -31.01
C PHE A 143 50.58 5.47 -29.75
N ASN A 144 50.09 6.31 -28.83
CA ASN A 144 49.43 5.84 -27.61
C ASN A 144 47.94 5.51 -27.82
N GLY A 145 47.40 5.65 -29.04
CA GLY A 145 45.99 5.39 -29.34
C GLY A 145 45.44 4.08 -28.76
N PRO A 146 46.10 2.91 -28.98
CA PRO A 146 45.66 1.65 -28.41
C PRO A 146 45.66 1.62 -26.87
N ALA A 147 46.63 2.27 -26.23
CA ALA A 147 46.73 2.32 -24.76
C ALA A 147 45.68 3.25 -24.13
N ILE A 148 45.30 4.33 -24.83
CA ILE A 148 44.22 5.23 -24.44
C ILE A 148 42.89 4.48 -24.50
N ALA A 149 42.61 3.79 -25.61
CA ALA A 149 41.40 2.99 -25.78
C ALA A 149 41.28 1.88 -24.71
N LEU A 150 42.39 1.25 -24.34
CA LEU A 150 42.41 0.28 -23.25
C LEU A 150 42.09 0.92 -21.89
N ALA A 151 42.67 2.09 -21.58
CA ALA A 151 42.37 2.80 -20.34
C ALA A 151 40.89 3.26 -20.26
N GLU A 152 40.30 3.67 -21.39
CA GLU A 152 38.86 3.97 -21.47
C GLU A 152 38.02 2.69 -21.28
N ALA A 153 38.38 1.58 -21.89
CA ALA A 153 37.67 0.31 -21.70
C ALA A 153 37.73 -0.20 -20.24
N GLU A 154 38.89 -0.07 -19.59
CA GLU A 154 39.05 -0.36 -18.15
C GLU A 154 38.13 0.55 -17.29
N TYR A 155 37.99 1.83 -17.66
CA TYR A 155 37.10 2.77 -16.97
C TYR A 155 35.62 2.40 -17.11
N GLU A 156 35.19 2.05 -18.33
CA GLU A 156 33.82 1.57 -18.58
C GLU A 156 33.51 0.26 -17.83
N GLN A 157 34.50 -0.62 -17.66
CA GLN A 157 34.35 -1.82 -16.84
C GLN A 157 34.18 -1.49 -15.36
N MET A 158 34.97 -0.55 -14.83
CA MET A 158 34.80 -0.07 -13.45
C MET A 158 33.41 0.55 -13.25
N TRP A 159 32.94 1.33 -14.22
CA TRP A 159 31.58 1.89 -14.18
C TRP A 159 30.51 0.79 -14.14
N ALA A 160 30.60 -0.21 -15.02
CA ALA A 160 29.66 -1.33 -15.04
C ALA A 160 29.67 -2.14 -13.74
N GLN A 161 30.86 -2.36 -13.14
CA GLN A 161 31.01 -3.06 -11.87
C GLN A 161 30.34 -2.31 -10.72
N ASP A 162 30.58 -0.99 -10.60
CA ASP A 162 29.94 -0.15 -9.59
C ASP A 162 28.43 -0.14 -9.73
N VAL A 163 27.93 -0.04 -10.97
CA VAL A 163 26.48 -0.08 -11.25
C VAL A 163 25.88 -1.42 -10.85
N ALA A 164 26.54 -2.54 -11.17
CA ALA A 164 26.08 -3.87 -10.77
C ALA A 164 26.05 -4.03 -9.25
N ALA A 165 27.09 -3.59 -8.55
CA ALA A 165 27.15 -3.62 -7.09
C ALA A 165 26.01 -2.81 -6.46
N MET A 166 25.72 -1.60 -6.97
CA MET A 166 24.61 -0.78 -6.47
C MET A 166 23.22 -1.40 -6.76
N PHE A 167 23.07 -2.13 -7.87
CA PHE A 167 21.84 -2.89 -8.14
C PHE A 167 21.64 -4.03 -7.15
N ASP A 168 22.68 -4.80 -6.87
CA ASP A 168 22.62 -5.89 -5.90
C ASP A 168 22.34 -5.36 -4.49
N TYR A 169 22.91 -4.20 -4.13
CA TYR A 169 22.59 -3.49 -2.89
C TYR A 169 21.11 -3.15 -2.80
N TYR A 170 20.54 -2.54 -3.85
CA TYR A 170 19.13 -2.16 -3.89
C TYR A 170 18.23 -3.38 -3.74
N ILE A 171 18.53 -4.47 -4.45
CA ILE A 171 17.75 -5.72 -4.36
C ILE A 171 17.82 -6.29 -2.94
N GLY A 172 19.02 -6.39 -2.36
CA GLY A 172 19.21 -6.94 -1.02
C GLY A 172 18.56 -6.10 0.08
N ALA A 173 18.78 -4.79 0.06
CA ALA A 173 18.24 -3.87 1.08
C ALA A 173 16.72 -3.72 0.96
N SER A 174 16.18 -3.61 -0.26
CA SER A 174 14.71 -3.53 -0.46
C SER A 174 14.01 -4.82 -0.06
N ALA A 175 14.60 -5.99 -0.35
CA ALA A 175 14.07 -7.27 0.10
C ALA A 175 13.99 -7.33 1.63
N ALA A 176 15.06 -6.96 2.33
CA ALA A 176 15.10 -6.97 3.80
C ALA A 176 14.08 -6.00 4.41
N VAL A 177 13.97 -4.78 3.88
CA VAL A 177 12.96 -3.82 4.35
C VAL A 177 11.54 -4.30 4.04
N SER A 178 11.30 -4.91 2.89
CA SER A 178 9.99 -5.43 2.50
C SER A 178 9.52 -6.62 3.34
N ALA A 179 10.44 -7.35 3.95
CA ALA A 179 10.14 -8.47 4.83
C ALA A 179 9.58 -7.99 6.19
N LEU A 180 9.86 -6.75 6.59
CA LEU A 180 9.40 -6.20 7.88
C LEU A 180 7.88 -6.06 7.91
N ALA A 181 7.23 -6.78 8.81
CA ALA A 181 5.84 -6.57 9.13
C ALA A 181 5.66 -5.33 10.05
N PRO A 182 4.48 -4.71 10.09
CA PRO A 182 4.11 -3.71 11.11
C PRO A 182 3.71 -4.38 12.44
N PHE A 183 4.02 -3.74 13.58
CA PHE A 183 3.68 -4.25 14.91
C PHE A 183 2.19 -4.55 15.06
N PRO A 184 1.79 -5.65 15.75
CA PRO A 184 0.39 -5.93 15.99
C PRO A 184 -0.25 -4.78 16.78
N PRO A 185 -1.47 -4.35 16.43
CA PRO A 185 -2.15 -3.28 17.14
C PRO A 185 -2.33 -3.64 18.61
N ILE A 186 -2.19 -2.64 19.48
CA ILE A 186 -2.48 -2.79 20.91
C ILE A 186 -3.97 -3.09 21.06
N ILE A 187 -4.30 -4.15 21.80
CA ILE A 187 -5.68 -4.53 22.07
C ILE A 187 -6.34 -3.43 22.92
N GLN A 188 -7.22 -2.64 22.31
CA GLN A 188 -8.11 -1.70 22.99
C GLN A 188 -9.50 -2.35 23.11
N ASN A 189 -10.09 -2.29 24.31
CA ASN A 189 -11.33 -2.97 24.74
C ASN A 189 -11.23 -4.46 25.05
N LEU A 190 -10.65 -4.73 26.22
CA LEU A 190 -10.61 -6.05 26.85
C LEU A 190 -11.92 -6.40 27.62
N ALA A 191 -12.88 -5.48 27.65
CA ALA A 191 -14.13 -5.56 28.42
C ALA A 191 -15.36 -5.43 27.49
N GLY A 192 -15.63 -6.46 26.69
CA GLY A 192 -16.87 -6.60 25.93
C GLY A 192 -17.53 -7.92 26.30
N GLY A 193 -18.58 -7.87 27.11
CA GLY A 193 -19.20 -9.01 27.78
C GLY A 193 -20.02 -9.96 26.90
N ALA A 194 -20.48 -11.01 27.57
CA ALA A 194 -21.22 -12.15 27.08
C ALA A 194 -22.42 -11.86 26.14
N ALA A 195 -22.67 -12.86 25.29
CA ALA A 195 -23.87 -13.16 24.50
C ALA A 195 -23.96 -12.59 23.07
N ALA A 196 -23.45 -13.38 22.11
CA ALA A 196 -24.20 -13.71 20.91
C ALA A 196 -23.83 -15.13 20.46
N THR A 197 -24.82 -16.01 20.54
CA THR A 197 -24.80 -17.40 20.09
C THR A 197 -24.64 -17.50 18.57
N SER A 198 -23.60 -18.17 18.10
CA SER A 198 -23.61 -18.98 16.89
C SER A 198 -22.56 -20.09 17.04
N PRO A 199 -22.85 -21.31 16.56
CA PRO A 199 -22.02 -22.47 16.88
C PRO A 199 -20.71 -22.35 16.12
N ILE A 200 -19.66 -21.90 16.79
CA ILE A 200 -18.30 -22.18 16.35
C ILE A 200 -18.11 -23.65 16.69
N ALA A 201 -18.22 -24.47 15.65
CA ALA A 201 -17.87 -25.86 15.72
C ALA A 201 -16.46 -25.98 16.29
N ASP A 202 -16.38 -26.84 17.29
CA ASP A 202 -15.20 -27.49 17.82
C ASP A 202 -14.15 -27.78 16.75
N GLY A 203 -12.88 -27.53 17.08
CA GLY A 203 -11.79 -27.64 16.13
C GLY A 203 -10.43 -27.23 16.68
N ALA A 204 -10.11 -27.63 17.92
CA ALA A 204 -8.72 -27.80 18.31
C ALA A 204 -8.04 -28.84 17.39
N PHE A 205 -6.77 -28.61 17.09
CA PHE A 205 -5.79 -29.52 16.49
C PHE A 205 -6.21 -30.99 16.32
N SER A 206 -6.64 -31.36 15.12
CA SER A 206 -6.23 -32.63 14.50
C SER A 206 -6.48 -32.54 12.99
N ASN A 207 -5.41 -32.55 12.21
CA ASN A 207 -5.54 -32.91 10.80
C ASN A 207 -5.42 -34.44 10.73
N PRO A 208 -6.42 -35.17 10.19
CA PRO A 208 -6.23 -36.57 9.82
C PRO A 208 -5.19 -36.66 8.69
N PRO A 209 -4.36 -37.71 8.62
CA PRO A 209 -3.42 -37.85 7.53
C PRO A 209 -4.17 -38.13 6.21
N GLY A 210 -4.30 -37.10 5.38
CA GLY A 210 -4.67 -37.23 3.96
C GLY A 210 -5.91 -36.44 3.52
N ARG A 211 -5.66 -35.36 2.75
CA ARG A 211 -6.55 -34.65 1.79
C ARG A 211 -7.58 -33.69 2.42
N ALA A 212 -7.57 -32.37 2.21
CA ALA A 212 -6.89 -31.49 1.23
C ALA A 212 -6.30 -30.26 1.93
N SER A 213 -5.06 -29.92 1.60
CA SER A 213 -4.43 -28.67 2.00
C SER A 213 -5.05 -27.51 1.20
N ILE A 214 -5.64 -26.53 1.87
CA ILE A 214 -6.08 -25.30 1.21
C ILE A 214 -4.93 -24.28 1.36
N PHE A 215 -3.85 -24.54 0.62
CA PHE A 215 -2.64 -23.73 0.61
C PHE A 215 -2.95 -22.27 0.25
N ASN A 216 -2.33 -21.33 0.97
CA ASN A 216 -2.08 -20.02 0.40
C ASN A 216 -0.96 -20.16 -0.65
N LEU A 217 -1.16 -19.61 -1.83
CA LEU A 217 -0.17 -19.58 -2.91
C LEU A 217 0.41 -18.17 -3.01
N GLY A 218 1.65 -18.02 -2.54
CA GLY A 218 2.36 -16.73 -2.48
C GLY A 218 2.67 -16.31 -1.04
N LEU A 219 3.34 -15.16 -0.88
CA LEU A 219 4.02 -14.79 0.37
C LEU A 219 3.15 -13.90 1.28
N ALA A 220 3.38 -13.96 2.59
CA ALA A 220 2.77 -13.07 3.58
C ALA A 220 1.22 -13.06 3.62
N ASN A 221 0.56 -14.15 3.20
CA ASN A 221 -0.90 -14.28 3.32
C ASN A 221 -1.27 -14.89 4.68
N PHE A 222 -2.25 -14.29 5.36
CA PHE A 222 -2.85 -14.79 6.60
C PHE A 222 -4.29 -15.23 6.36
N GLY A 223 -4.67 -16.43 6.81
CA GLY A 223 -5.95 -17.07 6.49
C GLY A 223 -5.79 -18.19 5.46
N THR A 224 -6.87 -18.53 4.73
CA THR A 224 -6.94 -19.75 3.90
C THR A 224 -7.31 -19.44 2.45
N GLY A 225 -6.67 -20.15 1.50
CA GLY A 225 -7.02 -20.11 0.08
C GLY A 225 -6.67 -18.82 -0.65
N ASN A 226 -5.74 -18.03 -0.14
CA ASN A 226 -5.29 -16.80 -0.79
C ASN A 226 -4.27 -17.09 -1.90
N LEU A 227 -4.36 -16.37 -3.03
CA LEU A 227 -3.42 -16.41 -4.15
C LEU A 227 -2.80 -15.02 -4.38
N GLY A 228 -1.53 -14.85 -4.07
CA GLY A 228 -0.77 -13.61 -4.25
C GLY A 228 -0.03 -13.21 -2.98
N PHE A 229 -0.02 -11.92 -2.62
CA PHE A 229 0.91 -11.41 -1.60
C PHE A 229 0.23 -10.58 -0.51
N GLY A 230 0.58 -10.80 0.76
CA GLY A 230 0.25 -9.85 1.82
C GLY A 230 -1.25 -9.67 2.10
N SER A 231 -2.09 -10.68 1.84
CA SER A 231 -3.54 -10.59 2.10
C SER A 231 -3.90 -11.16 3.47
N ILE A 232 -4.85 -10.51 4.17
CA ILE A 232 -5.39 -10.94 5.46
C ILE A 232 -6.86 -11.34 5.27
N GLY A 233 -7.20 -12.58 5.56
CA GLY A 233 -8.54 -13.14 5.39
C GLY A 233 -8.52 -14.34 4.43
N ASN A 234 -9.65 -14.63 3.79
CA ASN A 234 -9.81 -15.89 3.06
C ASN A 234 -10.14 -15.69 1.58
N TRP A 235 -9.64 -16.58 0.73
CA TRP A 235 -9.99 -16.66 -0.69
C TRP A 235 -9.73 -15.39 -1.50
N ASN A 236 -8.71 -14.61 -1.14
CA ASN A 236 -8.34 -13.41 -1.87
C ASN A 236 -7.37 -13.75 -3.02
N VAL A 237 -7.47 -13.03 -4.14
CA VAL A 237 -6.55 -13.10 -5.28
C VAL A 237 -5.93 -11.73 -5.51
N GLY A 238 -4.60 -11.66 -5.60
CA GLY A 238 -3.85 -10.41 -5.76
C GLY A 238 -3.07 -10.04 -4.50
N ALA A 239 -2.93 -8.75 -4.18
CA ALA A 239 -2.06 -8.35 -3.06
C ALA A 239 -2.65 -7.29 -2.12
N GLY A 240 -2.31 -7.38 -0.83
CA GLY A 240 -2.67 -6.39 0.17
C GLY A 240 -4.18 -6.29 0.46
N ASN A 241 -4.95 -7.35 0.22
CA ASN A 241 -6.39 -7.36 0.50
C ASN A 241 -6.66 -7.74 1.95
N VAL A 242 -7.61 -7.09 2.60
CA VAL A 242 -8.09 -7.38 3.95
C VAL A 242 -9.58 -7.70 3.89
N GLY A 243 -9.95 -8.95 4.14
CA GLY A 243 -11.32 -9.45 4.07
C GLY A 243 -11.44 -10.75 3.29
N VAL A 244 -12.60 -11.01 2.70
CA VAL A 244 -12.94 -12.27 2.04
C VAL A 244 -13.28 -12.07 0.57
N LEU A 245 -12.79 -12.98 -0.28
CA LEU A 245 -13.16 -13.06 -1.71
C LEU A 245 -12.91 -11.76 -2.50
N ASN A 246 -11.81 -11.08 -2.21
CA ASN A 246 -11.38 -9.94 -3.02
C ASN A 246 -10.45 -10.36 -4.16
N VAL A 247 -10.58 -9.72 -5.31
CA VAL A 247 -9.72 -9.93 -6.48
C VAL A 247 -9.13 -8.58 -6.90
N GLY A 248 -7.81 -8.45 -6.80
CA GLY A 248 -7.04 -7.25 -7.15
C GLY A 248 -6.16 -6.79 -5.99
N PHE A 249 -5.97 -5.47 -5.83
CA PHE A 249 -4.95 -4.93 -4.94
C PHE A 249 -5.51 -3.99 -3.87
N GLY A 250 -5.10 -4.15 -2.62
CA GLY A 250 -5.33 -3.13 -1.58
C GLY A 250 -6.81 -2.91 -1.22
N ASN A 251 -7.66 -3.93 -1.32
CA ASN A 251 -9.07 -3.80 -0.93
C ASN A 251 -9.24 -4.05 0.58
N LEU A 252 -10.13 -3.29 1.23
CA LEU A 252 -10.55 -3.47 2.62
C LEU A 252 -12.06 -3.73 2.67
N GLY A 253 -12.45 -4.93 3.08
CA GLY A 253 -13.82 -5.43 3.08
C GLY A 253 -13.97 -6.67 2.18
N ASP A 254 -15.18 -7.01 1.77
CA ASP A 254 -15.47 -8.32 1.17
C ASP A 254 -16.04 -8.24 -0.25
N PHE A 255 -15.77 -9.25 -1.08
CA PHE A 255 -16.36 -9.42 -2.42
C PHE A 255 -16.06 -8.28 -3.41
N ASN A 256 -14.87 -7.68 -3.34
CA ASN A 256 -14.47 -6.62 -4.28
C ASN A 256 -13.69 -7.20 -5.47
N LEU A 257 -13.99 -6.72 -6.69
CA LEU A 257 -13.22 -6.98 -7.91
C LEU A 257 -12.65 -5.67 -8.45
N GLY A 258 -11.35 -5.48 -8.30
CA GLY A 258 -10.61 -4.27 -8.63
C GLY A 258 -9.64 -3.89 -7.51
N SER A 259 -9.23 -2.62 -7.42
CA SER A 259 -8.17 -2.22 -6.47
C SER A 259 -8.52 -1.00 -5.63
N GLY A 260 -8.03 -0.95 -4.40
CA GLY A 260 -8.15 0.21 -3.51
C GLY A 260 -9.58 0.50 -3.06
N ASN A 261 -10.44 -0.52 -3.00
CA ASN A 261 -11.81 -0.34 -2.52
C ASN A 261 -11.88 -0.48 -0.99
N VAL A 262 -12.76 0.30 -0.35
CA VAL A 262 -13.11 0.19 1.07
C VAL A 262 -14.61 -0.03 1.20
N GLY A 263 -15.04 -1.18 1.69
CA GLY A 263 -16.43 -1.64 1.70
C GLY A 263 -16.59 -2.97 0.98
N GLY A 264 -17.80 -3.32 0.52
CA GLY A 264 -18.04 -4.62 -0.09
C GLY A 264 -18.82 -4.60 -1.42
N PHE A 265 -18.72 -5.70 -2.17
CA PHE A 265 -19.43 -5.90 -3.44
C PHE A 265 -19.14 -4.82 -4.49
N ASN A 266 -17.93 -4.27 -4.54
CA ASN A 266 -17.56 -3.29 -5.56
C ASN A 266 -16.92 -3.96 -6.78
N LEU A 267 -17.33 -3.53 -7.98
CA LEU A 267 -16.69 -3.88 -9.24
C LEU A 267 -16.06 -2.62 -9.84
N GLY A 268 -14.74 -2.49 -9.75
CA GLY A 268 -14.02 -1.27 -10.11
C GLY A 268 -12.96 -0.93 -9.07
N SER A 269 -12.32 0.23 -9.19
CA SER A 269 -11.20 0.63 -8.32
C SER A 269 -11.46 1.95 -7.59
N GLY A 270 -10.90 2.09 -6.38
CA GLY A 270 -10.92 3.34 -5.62
C GLY A 270 -12.29 3.72 -5.08
N ASN A 271 -13.19 2.76 -4.86
CA ASN A 271 -14.50 3.04 -4.28
C ASN A 271 -14.45 3.04 -2.75
N LEU A 272 -15.18 3.95 -2.11
CA LEU A 272 -15.42 3.94 -0.66
C LEU A 272 -16.92 3.84 -0.42
N GLY A 273 -17.37 2.71 0.09
CA GLY A 273 -18.78 2.31 0.20
C GLY A 273 -19.01 0.94 -0.44
N SER A 274 -20.28 0.54 -0.61
CA SER A 274 -20.62 -0.82 -1.07
C SER A 274 -21.50 -0.84 -2.31
N TYR A 275 -21.48 -1.96 -3.05
CA TYR A 275 -22.32 -2.18 -4.23
C TYR A 275 -22.09 -1.19 -5.38
N ASN A 276 -20.86 -0.69 -5.56
CA ASN A 276 -20.53 0.22 -6.65
C ASN A 276 -20.04 -0.54 -7.89
N PHE A 277 -20.48 -0.11 -9.07
CA PHE A 277 -19.99 -0.56 -10.37
C PHE A 277 -19.29 0.59 -11.07
N GLY A 278 -18.02 0.41 -11.42
CA GLY A 278 -17.13 1.45 -11.92
C GLY A 278 -16.23 2.05 -10.81
N PRO A 279 -15.28 2.92 -11.17
CA PRO A 279 -14.24 3.39 -10.26
C PRO A 279 -14.54 4.74 -9.60
N GLY A 280 -13.89 4.98 -8.46
CA GLY A 280 -13.81 6.29 -7.80
C GLY A 280 -15.10 6.77 -7.16
N ASN A 281 -16.05 5.89 -6.86
CA ASN A 281 -17.31 6.26 -6.25
C ASN A 281 -17.17 6.35 -4.72
N LEU A 282 -17.70 7.41 -4.13
CA LEU A 282 -17.76 7.65 -2.68
C LEU A 282 -19.22 7.62 -2.23
N GLY A 283 -19.63 6.52 -1.60
CA GLY A 283 -21.02 6.17 -1.28
C GLY A 283 -21.35 4.77 -1.80
N SER A 284 -22.63 4.41 -1.80
CA SER A 284 -23.10 3.05 -2.12
C SER A 284 -24.07 3.02 -3.30
N PHE A 285 -24.16 1.86 -3.96
CA PHE A 285 -25.09 1.61 -5.07
C PHE A 285 -24.90 2.53 -6.29
N ASN A 286 -23.69 3.06 -6.51
CA ASN A 286 -23.41 3.88 -7.68
C ASN A 286 -23.00 3.03 -8.88
N VAL A 287 -23.41 3.45 -10.08
CA VAL A 287 -22.99 2.87 -11.35
C VAL A 287 -22.36 3.94 -12.21
N GLY A 288 -21.07 3.83 -12.48
CA GLY A 288 -20.30 4.78 -13.28
C GLY A 288 -19.04 5.25 -12.54
N PHE A 289 -18.64 6.50 -12.76
CA PHE A 289 -17.32 6.98 -12.38
C PHE A 289 -17.41 8.22 -11.50
N GLY A 290 -16.68 8.24 -10.39
CA GLY A 290 -16.47 9.46 -9.61
C GLY A 290 -17.72 10.03 -8.94
N ASN A 291 -18.74 9.21 -8.68
CA ASN A 291 -19.97 9.70 -8.03
C ASN A 291 -19.75 9.86 -6.52
N LEU A 292 -20.37 10.89 -5.95
CA LEU A 292 -20.38 11.20 -4.52
C LEU A 292 -21.83 11.08 -3.99
N GLY A 293 -22.05 10.30 -2.94
CA GLY A 293 -23.37 9.95 -2.43
C GLY A 293 -23.87 8.61 -2.99
N ASP A 294 -25.17 8.35 -2.92
CA ASP A 294 -25.74 7.01 -3.12
C ASP A 294 -26.65 6.92 -4.36
N TYR A 295 -26.77 5.73 -4.94
CA TYR A 295 -27.71 5.42 -6.02
C TYR A 295 -27.54 6.25 -7.31
N ASN A 296 -26.35 6.81 -7.58
CA ASN A 296 -26.13 7.60 -8.79
C ASN A 296 -25.76 6.71 -9.98
N PHE A 297 -26.28 7.03 -11.16
CA PHE A 297 -25.94 6.40 -12.44
C PHE A 297 -25.29 7.42 -13.38
N GLY A 298 -24.00 7.27 -13.68
CA GLY A 298 -23.27 8.11 -14.63
C GLY A 298 -21.95 8.64 -14.07
N LEU A 299 -21.57 9.86 -14.45
CA LEU A 299 -20.24 10.41 -14.13
C LEU A 299 -20.33 11.63 -13.23
N GLY A 300 -19.57 11.63 -12.13
CA GLY A 300 -19.32 12.83 -11.33
C GLY A 300 -20.58 13.45 -10.71
N ASN A 301 -21.62 12.66 -10.45
CA ASN A 301 -22.81 13.16 -9.76
C ASN A 301 -22.54 13.28 -8.25
N ALA A 302 -23.15 14.26 -7.60
CA ALA A 302 -23.08 14.50 -6.17
C ALA A 302 -24.49 14.53 -5.55
N GLY A 303 -24.75 13.67 -4.57
CA GLY A 303 -26.05 13.53 -3.91
C GLY A 303 -26.67 12.15 -4.14
N VAL A 304 -28.00 12.07 -4.27
CA VAL A 304 -28.72 10.79 -4.24
C VAL A 304 -29.58 10.57 -5.47
N GLY A 305 -29.44 9.42 -6.12
CA GLY A 305 -30.39 9.00 -7.17
C GLY A 305 -30.30 9.79 -8.48
N ASN A 306 -29.16 10.42 -8.78
CA ASN A 306 -28.99 11.18 -10.02
C ASN A 306 -28.62 10.27 -11.20
N ILE A 307 -29.11 10.60 -12.40
CA ILE A 307 -28.80 9.91 -13.65
C ILE A 307 -28.18 10.93 -14.62
N GLY A 308 -26.96 10.67 -15.09
CA GLY A 308 -26.26 11.48 -16.08
C GLY A 308 -24.91 12.00 -15.58
N PHE A 309 -24.59 13.27 -15.85
CA PHE A 309 -23.22 13.78 -15.70
C PHE A 309 -23.18 15.06 -14.87
N GLY A 310 -22.39 15.08 -13.81
CA GLY A 310 -22.11 16.32 -13.06
C GLY A 310 -23.32 16.93 -12.37
N ASN A 311 -24.35 16.14 -12.04
CA ASN A 311 -25.53 16.66 -11.34
C ASN A 311 -25.27 16.75 -9.83
N THR A 312 -25.70 17.83 -9.19
CA THR A 312 -25.64 18.05 -7.74
C THR A 312 -27.06 18.17 -7.16
N GLY A 313 -27.37 17.36 -6.15
CA GLY A 313 -28.68 17.27 -5.50
C GLY A 313 -29.27 15.87 -5.62
N SER A 314 -30.59 15.76 -5.66
CA SER A 314 -31.29 14.46 -5.60
C SER A 314 -32.24 14.25 -6.77
N ASN A 315 -32.29 13.02 -7.29
CA ASN A 315 -33.23 12.58 -8.33
C ASN A 315 -33.21 13.41 -9.63
N ASN A 316 -32.04 13.93 -10.01
CA ASN A 316 -31.90 14.65 -11.27
C ASN A 316 -31.60 13.71 -12.45
N ILE A 317 -32.10 14.01 -13.64
CA ILE A 317 -31.81 13.28 -14.88
C ILE A 317 -31.28 14.26 -15.93
N GLY A 318 -29.97 14.26 -16.18
CA GLY A 318 -29.39 15.24 -17.09
C GLY A 318 -27.90 15.48 -16.97
N PHE A 319 -27.48 16.68 -17.39
CA PHE A 319 -26.07 17.10 -17.40
C PHE A 319 -25.92 18.41 -16.65
N GLY A 320 -25.08 18.46 -15.61
CA GLY A 320 -24.70 19.71 -14.93
C GLY A 320 -25.82 20.37 -14.13
N LEU A 321 -26.85 19.64 -13.71
CA LEU A 321 -27.97 20.19 -12.95
C LEU A 321 -27.59 20.45 -11.49
N THR A 322 -28.12 21.52 -10.89
CA THR A 322 -27.98 21.81 -9.45
C THR A 322 -29.36 22.05 -8.84
N GLY A 323 -29.75 21.25 -7.85
CA GLY A 323 -31.07 21.25 -7.22
C GLY A 323 -31.67 19.83 -7.19
N ASP A 324 -32.96 19.70 -6.89
CA ASP A 324 -33.61 18.39 -6.75
C ASP A 324 -34.71 18.18 -7.81
N ASN A 325 -34.89 16.94 -8.26
CA ASN A 325 -35.95 16.49 -9.17
C ASN A 325 -35.97 17.19 -10.54
N GLN A 326 -34.81 17.57 -11.08
CA GLN A 326 -34.73 18.24 -12.37
C GLN A 326 -34.47 17.28 -13.53
N VAL A 327 -34.94 17.63 -14.72
CA VAL A 327 -34.63 16.92 -15.97
C VAL A 327 -34.19 17.92 -17.04
N GLY A 328 -32.95 17.79 -17.55
CA GLY A 328 -32.43 18.66 -18.61
C GLY A 328 -30.92 18.93 -18.59
N PHE A 329 -30.51 20.16 -18.93
CA PHE A 329 -29.12 20.60 -18.98
C PHE A 329 -28.86 21.77 -18.01
N GLY A 330 -27.67 21.77 -17.42
CA GLY A 330 -27.17 22.73 -16.44
C GLY A 330 -27.07 24.14 -16.99
N GLY A 331 -27.36 25.12 -16.13
CA GLY A 331 -27.43 26.53 -16.52
C GLY A 331 -28.69 26.91 -17.30
N TRP A 332 -29.49 25.93 -17.73
CA TRP A 332 -30.80 26.18 -18.35
C TRP A 332 -31.94 25.95 -17.37
N ASN A 333 -31.78 25.24 -16.25
CA ASN A 333 -32.81 25.20 -15.20
C ASN A 333 -32.25 25.64 -13.84
N SER A 334 -33.06 26.32 -13.04
CA SER A 334 -32.75 26.69 -11.65
C SER A 334 -33.96 26.50 -10.74
N GLY A 335 -33.75 26.05 -9.50
CA GLY A 335 -34.83 25.72 -8.56
C GLY A 335 -35.06 24.20 -8.42
N SER A 336 -36.29 23.76 -8.15
CA SER A 336 -36.61 22.35 -7.85
C SER A 336 -37.73 21.80 -8.75
N GLY A 337 -37.66 20.54 -9.17
CA GLY A 337 -38.77 19.87 -9.85
C GLY A 337 -39.04 20.32 -11.30
N ASN A 338 -38.08 20.96 -11.98
CA ASN A 338 -38.27 21.48 -13.34
C ASN A 338 -37.91 20.45 -14.43
N VAL A 339 -38.74 20.32 -15.46
CA VAL A 339 -38.55 19.44 -16.62
C VAL A 339 -38.51 20.27 -17.91
N GLY A 340 -37.38 20.32 -18.61
CA GLY A 340 -37.24 21.04 -19.89
C GLY A 340 -36.00 21.95 -19.94
N LEU A 341 -36.07 23.13 -20.56
CA LEU A 341 -34.95 24.08 -20.65
C LEU A 341 -35.39 25.53 -20.34
N PHE A 342 -34.51 26.34 -19.79
CA PHE A 342 -34.73 27.75 -19.43
C PHE A 342 -35.80 27.98 -18.35
N ASN A 343 -36.01 27.04 -17.42
CA ASN A 343 -37.01 27.18 -16.35
C ASN A 343 -36.40 27.69 -15.02
N SER A 344 -37.16 28.48 -14.26
CA SER A 344 -36.79 28.99 -12.93
C SER A 344 -37.92 28.82 -11.91
N GLY A 345 -37.61 28.41 -10.67
CA GLY A 345 -38.62 28.18 -9.63
C GLY A 345 -38.95 26.70 -9.41
N THR A 346 -40.20 26.37 -9.08
CA THR A 346 -40.59 25.04 -8.58
C THR A 346 -41.60 24.35 -9.50
N GLY A 347 -41.32 23.13 -9.96
CA GLY A 347 -42.33 22.26 -10.60
C GLY A 347 -42.75 22.65 -12.02
N ASN A 348 -41.90 23.33 -12.79
CA ASN A 348 -42.27 23.79 -14.14
C ASN A 348 -41.95 22.75 -15.23
N VAL A 349 -42.77 22.70 -16.29
CA VAL A 349 -42.60 21.78 -17.43
C VAL A 349 -42.60 22.54 -18.77
N GLY A 350 -41.55 22.39 -19.58
CA GLY A 350 -41.45 23.01 -20.91
C GLY A 350 -40.26 23.97 -21.04
N PHE A 351 -40.47 25.10 -21.72
CA PHE A 351 -39.41 26.07 -22.01
C PHE A 351 -39.71 27.47 -21.45
N PHE A 352 -38.71 28.15 -20.90
CA PHE A 352 -38.77 29.56 -20.48
C PHE A 352 -39.79 29.89 -19.36
N ASN A 353 -40.09 28.93 -18.49
CA ASN A 353 -41.04 29.14 -17.41
C ASN A 353 -40.39 29.79 -16.17
N SER A 354 -41.17 30.55 -15.40
CA SER A 354 -40.77 31.08 -14.10
C SER A 354 -41.90 30.95 -13.05
N GLY A 355 -41.55 30.70 -11.79
CA GLY A 355 -42.51 30.59 -10.69
C GLY A 355 -42.84 29.15 -10.30
N GLU A 356 -44.07 28.90 -9.81
CA GLU A 356 -44.51 27.59 -9.31
C GLU A 356 -45.53 26.93 -10.26
N GLY A 357 -45.25 25.69 -10.69
CA GLY A 357 -46.22 24.80 -11.34
C GLY A 357 -46.66 25.20 -12.76
N THR A 358 -45.84 25.92 -13.52
CA THR A 358 -46.22 26.38 -14.87
C THR A 358 -45.80 25.36 -15.94
N GLY A 359 -46.75 24.97 -16.79
CA GLY A 359 -46.53 24.00 -17.86
C GLY A 359 -47.11 24.48 -19.19
N VAL A 360 -46.26 24.77 -20.18
CA VAL A 360 -46.73 25.04 -21.55
C VAL A 360 -46.70 23.73 -22.32
N LEU A 361 -47.82 23.01 -22.28
CA LEU A 361 -48.07 21.94 -23.25
C LEU A 361 -48.42 22.61 -24.59
N VAL A 362 -47.46 22.69 -25.52
CA VAL A 362 -47.79 23.05 -26.90
C VAL A 362 -48.50 21.85 -27.56
N THR A 363 -49.77 21.62 -27.22
CA THR A 363 -50.67 20.90 -28.14
C THR A 363 -51.10 21.89 -29.20
N ARG A 364 -50.43 21.90 -30.35
CA ARG A 364 -51.02 22.46 -31.58
C ARG A 364 -52.04 21.44 -32.11
N GLY A 365 -53.29 21.58 -31.67
CA GLY A 365 -54.45 21.25 -32.47
C GLY A 365 -54.71 22.42 -33.42
N VAL A 366 -54.95 22.07 -34.68
CA VAL A 366 -55.27 22.88 -35.88
C VAL A 366 -56.04 24.17 -35.59
#